data_AF-A0A9E5LUZ2-F1
#
_entry.id   AF-A0A9E5LUZ2-F1
#
_cell.length_a   1.000
_cell.length_b   1.000
_cell.length_c   1.000
_cell.angle_alpha   90.00
_cell.angle_beta   90.00
_cell.angle_gamma   90.00
#
_symmetry.space_group_name_H-M   'P 1'
#
loop_
_entity.id
_entity.type
_entity.pdbx_description
1 polymer ?
#
loop_
_entity_poly.entity_id
_entity_poly.type
_entity_poly.pdbx_seq_one_letter_code
_entity_poly.pdbx_strand_id
1 'polypeptide(L)'
;MPVGLPLYKGDKVRALAVTSKNRFSGAPELVTMQEAGVKGYEMALWQGMFVPAGTSKEIIATLNNVILKILDTPELKERFIKAGVQIAPMNTQQFTELYNSDIARWKVVIDKAKIKLD
;
A
#
# COMPACT_ATOMS: atom_id res chain seq x y z
N MET A 1 3.34 3.17 1.08
CA MET A 1 3.99 3.15 2.41
C MET A 1 5.43 3.65 2.28
N PRO A 2 5.75 4.93 2.56
CA PRO A 2 7.13 5.43 2.47
C PRO A 2 7.97 4.96 3.68
N VAL A 3 8.67 3.83 3.53
CA VAL A 3 9.50 3.24 4.62
C VAL A 3 10.64 4.18 5.05
N GLY A 4 11.10 5.06 4.15
CA GLY A 4 12.13 6.07 4.42
C GLY A 4 11.62 7.35 5.10
N LEU A 5 10.33 7.44 5.47
CA LEU A 5 9.75 8.67 6.04
C LEU A 5 10.50 9.21 7.27
N PRO A 6 10.93 8.38 8.26
CA PRO A 6 11.68 8.88 9.41
C PRO A 6 13.04 9.47 9.02
N LEU A 7 13.74 8.87 8.05
CA LEU A 7 15.03 9.37 7.57
C LEU A 7 14.87 10.70 6.83
N TYR A 8 13.79 10.83 6.07
CA TYR A 8 13.46 12.08 5.37
C TYR A 8 13.09 13.20 6.36
N LYS A 9 12.19 12.94 7.31
CA LYS A 9 11.81 13.94 8.33
C LYS A 9 12.94 14.27 9.30
N GLY A 10 13.93 13.39 9.45
CA GLY A 10 15.14 13.63 10.25
C GLY A 10 16.32 14.22 9.46
N ASP A 11 16.09 14.73 8.26
CA ASP A 11 17.09 15.36 7.37
C ASP A 11 18.34 14.49 7.08
N LYS A 12 18.19 13.16 7.17
CA LYS A 12 19.27 12.21 6.85
C LYS A 12 19.33 11.86 5.37
N VAL A 13 18.21 12.03 4.68
CA VAL A 13 18.09 11.78 3.24
C VAL A 13 17.21 12.84 2.60
N ARG A 14 17.46 13.12 1.32
CA ARG A 14 16.57 13.94 0.49
C ARG A 14 15.58 13.04 -0.23
N ALA A 15 14.30 13.10 0.14
CA ALA A 15 13.26 12.44 -0.64
C ALA A 15 12.98 13.22 -1.93
N LEU A 16 12.86 12.51 -3.06
CA LEU A 16 12.63 13.12 -4.37
C LEU A 16 11.16 13.02 -4.80
N ALA A 17 10.57 11.84 -4.62
CA ALA A 17 9.18 11.58 -4.97
C ALA A 17 8.66 10.36 -4.19
N VAL A 18 7.34 10.24 -4.11
CA VAL A 18 6.65 9.00 -3.70
C VAL A 18 6.28 8.17 -4.94
N THR A 19 6.26 6.85 -4.78
CA THR A 19 5.94 5.90 -5.86
C THR A 19 4.45 5.54 -5.94
N SER A 20 3.64 6.00 -4.99
CA SER A 20 2.18 5.85 -5.00
C SER A 20 1.52 6.74 -6.07
N LYS A 21 0.30 6.37 -6.48
CA LYS A 21 -0.50 7.14 -7.42
C LYS A 21 -0.77 8.57 -6.96
N ASN A 22 -1.05 8.71 -5.66
CA ASN A 22 -1.37 9.97 -4.99
C ASN A 22 -0.24 10.33 -4.03
N ARG A 23 -0.12 11.63 -3.72
CA ARG A 23 0.77 12.11 -2.66
C ARG A 23 0.40 11.51 -1.31
N PHE A 24 1.40 11.32 -0.47
CA PHE A 24 1.20 10.80 0.88
C PHE A 24 0.88 11.95 1.84
N SER A 25 -0.21 11.84 2.60
CA SER A 25 -0.66 12.92 3.49
C SER A 25 0.30 13.25 4.63
N GLY A 26 1.18 12.33 5.03
CA GLY A 26 2.25 12.60 6.00
C GLY A 26 3.46 13.35 5.43
N ALA A 27 3.52 13.54 4.11
CA ALA A 27 4.54 14.32 3.41
C ALA A 27 3.96 14.92 2.10
N PRO A 28 2.96 15.81 2.18
CA PRO A 28 2.24 16.36 1.01
C PRO A 28 3.13 17.21 0.09
N GLU A 29 4.27 17.67 0.60
CA GLU A 29 5.33 18.35 -0.14
C GLU A 29 6.01 17.45 -1.19
N LEU A 30 5.99 16.13 -0.99
CA LEU A 30 6.59 15.19 -1.93
C LEU A 30 5.64 14.91 -3.10
N VAL A 31 6.14 15.16 -4.31
CA VAL A 31 5.46 14.82 -5.55
C VAL A 31 5.44 13.32 -5.77
N THR A 32 4.51 12.84 -6.59
CA THR A 32 4.50 11.47 -7.10
C THR A 32 5.48 11.32 -8.27
N MET A 33 5.88 10.09 -8.59
CA MET A 33 6.67 9.80 -9.80
C MET A 33 5.96 10.26 -11.09
N GLN A 34 4.62 10.24 -11.11
CA GLN A 34 3.83 10.72 -12.25
C GLN A 34 3.93 12.25 -12.40
N GLU A 35 3.78 12.99 -11.30
CA GLU A 35 3.98 14.45 -11.27
C GLU A 35 5.42 14.85 -11.61
N ALA A 36 6.39 13.97 -11.28
CA ALA A 36 7.80 14.13 -11.64
C ALA A 36 8.12 13.76 -13.12
N GLY A 37 7.11 13.41 -13.93
CA GLY A 37 7.24 13.21 -15.37
C GLY A 37 7.30 11.75 -15.82
N VAL A 38 7.30 10.77 -14.91
CA VAL A 38 7.27 9.34 -15.25
C VAL A 38 5.81 8.88 -15.38
N LYS A 39 5.22 9.16 -16.54
CA LYS A 39 3.80 8.87 -16.82
C LYS A 39 3.47 7.39 -16.63
N GLY A 40 2.36 7.12 -15.95
CA GLY A 40 1.88 5.76 -15.67
C GLY A 40 2.68 5.01 -14.60
N TYR A 41 3.66 5.66 -13.95
CA TYR A 41 4.39 5.03 -12.85
C TYR A 41 3.52 4.96 -11.60
N GLU A 42 3.24 3.74 -11.16
CA GLU A 42 2.60 3.47 -9.88
C GLU A 42 3.17 2.19 -9.28
N MET A 43 3.82 2.32 -8.14
CA MET A 43 4.32 1.20 -7.36
C MET A 43 4.09 1.47 -5.88
N ALA A 44 2.94 1.04 -5.39
CA ALA A 44 2.61 1.09 -3.98
C ALA A 44 2.79 -0.29 -3.35
N LEU A 45 3.61 -0.35 -2.30
CA LEU A 45 3.59 -1.48 -1.38
C LEU A 45 2.27 -1.45 -0.58
N TRP A 46 1.59 -2.59 -0.53
CA TRP A 46 0.38 -2.79 0.25
C TRP A 46 0.58 -3.89 1.30
N GLN A 47 -0.25 -3.85 2.33
CA GLN A 47 -0.34 -4.88 3.37
C GLN A 47 -1.82 -5.23 3.54
N GLY A 48 -2.10 -6.50 3.84
CA GLY A 48 -3.46 -6.95 4.07
C GLY A 48 -3.52 -8.25 4.86
N MET A 49 -4.73 -8.70 5.12
CA MET A 49 -5.00 -9.87 5.96
C MET A 49 -5.52 -11.02 5.10
N PHE A 50 -4.98 -12.21 5.33
CA PHE A 50 -5.43 -13.45 4.71
C PHE A 50 -5.99 -14.39 5.78
N VAL A 51 -6.88 -15.28 5.36
CA VAL A 51 -7.44 -16.33 6.21
C VAL A 51 -7.21 -17.70 5.57
N PRO A 52 -7.22 -18.80 6.33
CA PRO A 52 -7.10 -20.14 5.76
C PRO A 52 -8.17 -20.42 4.69
N ALA A 53 -7.80 -21.17 3.66
CA ALA A 53 -8.73 -21.65 2.66
C ALA A 53 -9.86 -22.46 3.32
N GLY A 54 -11.10 -22.24 2.86
CA GLY A 54 -12.28 -22.88 3.44
C GLY A 54 -12.91 -22.17 4.64
N THR A 55 -12.33 -21.05 5.11
CA THR A 55 -12.99 -20.20 6.12
C THR A 55 -14.38 -19.76 5.64
N SER A 56 -15.40 -19.86 6.49
CA SER A 56 -16.78 -19.56 6.10
C SER A 56 -16.97 -18.08 5.71
N LYS A 57 -17.93 -17.81 4.83
CA LYS A 57 -18.23 -16.45 4.37
C LYS A 57 -18.66 -15.52 5.52
N GLU A 58 -19.37 -16.07 6.50
CA GLU A 58 -19.84 -15.36 7.69
C GLU A 58 -18.68 -14.90 8.58
N ILE A 59 -17.66 -15.76 8.76
CA ILE A 59 -16.45 -15.41 9.51
C ILE A 59 -15.67 -14.33 8.75
N ILE A 60 -15.50 -14.48 7.44
CA ILE A 60 -14.81 -13.49 6.59
C ILE A 60 -15.51 -12.13 6.67
N ALA A 61 -16.84 -12.09 6.56
CA ALA A 61 -17.62 -10.86 6.64
C ALA A 61 -17.47 -10.19 8.01
N THR A 62 -17.54 -10.97 9.09
CA THR A 62 -17.32 -10.47 10.46
C THR A 62 -15.93 -9.84 10.61
N LEU A 63 -14.88 -10.55 10.16
CA LEU A 63 -13.51 -10.05 10.24
C LEU A 63 -13.31 -8.78 9.41
N ASN A 64 -13.79 -8.74 8.17
CA ASN A 64 -13.67 -7.55 7.32
C ASN A 64 -14.36 -6.34 7.97
N ASN A 65 -15.58 -6.51 8.49
CA ASN A 65 -16.31 -5.44 9.18
C ASN A 65 -15.57 -4.90 10.41
N VAL A 66 -15.01 -5.78 11.24
CA VAL A 66 -14.25 -5.38 12.42
C VAL A 66 -12.96 -4.67 12.03
N ILE A 67 -12.23 -5.17 11.03
CA ILE A 67 -11.00 -4.55 10.52
C ILE A 67 -11.30 -3.14 9.98
N LEU A 68 -12.36 -2.98 9.18
CA LEU A 68 -12.74 -1.68 8.64
C LEU A 68 -13.08 -0.67 9.75
N LYS A 69 -13.80 -1.10 10.79
CA LYS A 69 -14.09 -0.25 11.96
C LYS A 69 -12.82 0.18 12.69
N ILE A 70 -11.88 -0.75 12.90
CA ILE A 70 -10.61 -0.46 13.58
C ILE A 70 -9.76 0.53 12.75
N LEU A 71 -9.68 0.32 11.43
CA LEU A 71 -9.00 1.23 10.50
C LEU A 71 -9.60 2.63 10.47
N ASP A 72 -10.87 2.78 10.82
CA ASP A 72 -11.55 4.08 10.84
C ASP A 72 -11.29 4.88 12.12
N THR A 73 -10.73 4.25 13.17
CA THR A 73 -10.46 4.92 14.44
C THR A 73 -9.41 6.04 14.30
N PRO A 74 -9.60 7.20 14.96
CA PRO A 74 -8.65 8.31 14.89
C PRO A 74 -7.24 7.92 15.35
N GLU A 75 -7.15 7.14 16.43
CA GLU A 75 -5.87 6.66 16.99
C GLU A 75 -5.07 5.86 15.95
N LEU A 76 -5.73 4.91 15.27
CA LEU A 76 -5.04 4.08 14.29
C LEU A 76 -4.66 4.86 13.04
N LYS A 77 -5.54 5.75 12.57
CA LYS A 77 -5.25 6.68 11.47
C LYS A 77 -3.99 7.52 11.75
N GLU A 78 -3.92 8.12 12.93
CA GLU A 78 -2.78 8.94 13.33
C GLU A 78 -1.49 8.10 13.43
N ARG A 79 -1.57 6.94 14.09
CA ARG A 79 -0.43 6.03 14.23
C ARG A 79 0.10 5.57 12.88
N PHE A 80 -0.79 5.23 11.94
CA PHE A 80 -0.41 4.74 10.63
C PHE A 80 0.20 5.83 9.77
N ILE A 81 -0.37 7.05 9.77
CA ILE A 81 0.22 8.19 9.06
C ILE A 81 1.64 8.48 9.58
N LYS A 82 1.84 8.50 10.91
CA LYS A 82 3.17 8.66 11.53
C LYS A 82 4.16 7.56 11.13
N ALA A 83 3.67 6.33 10.94
CA ALA A 83 4.46 5.20 10.47
C ALA A 83 4.68 5.16 8.94
N GLY A 84 4.18 6.15 8.19
CA GLY A 84 4.27 6.14 6.72
C GLY A 84 3.31 5.16 6.05
N VAL A 85 2.23 4.77 6.72
CA VAL A 85 1.21 3.87 6.18
C VAL A 85 -0.01 4.68 5.75
N GLN A 86 -0.39 4.52 4.47
CA GLN A 86 -1.65 5.03 3.95
C GLN A 86 -2.72 3.97 4.15
N ILE A 87 -3.76 4.28 4.91
CA ILE A 87 -4.92 3.39 5.06
C ILE A 87 -5.70 3.40 3.75
N ALA A 88 -5.98 2.20 3.25
CA ALA A 88 -6.78 1.94 2.04
C ALA A 88 -7.84 0.88 2.40
N PRO A 89 -9.00 1.28 2.93
CA PRO A 89 -10.03 0.34 3.34
C PRO A 89 -10.61 -0.37 2.10
N MET A 90 -10.69 -1.70 2.16
CA MET A 90 -11.20 -2.54 1.08
C MET A 90 -12.12 -3.61 1.64
N ASN A 91 -13.19 -3.90 0.90
CA ASN A 91 -13.95 -5.14 1.13
C ASN A 91 -13.15 -6.36 0.61
N THR A 92 -13.61 -7.57 0.95
CA THR A 92 -12.93 -8.81 0.57
C THR A 92 -12.75 -8.96 -0.95
N GLN A 93 -13.75 -8.56 -1.74
CA GLN A 93 -13.69 -8.66 -3.20
C GLN A 93 -12.63 -7.71 -3.77
N GLN A 94 -12.65 -6.44 -3.36
CA GLN A 94 -11.68 -5.42 -3.78
C GLN A 94 -10.25 -5.85 -3.44
N PHE A 95 -10.04 -6.41 -2.24
CA PHE A 95 -8.73 -6.90 -1.85
C PHE A 95 -8.29 -8.11 -2.68
N THR A 96 -9.22 -9.01 -3.04
CA THR A 96 -8.95 -10.13 -3.93
C THR A 96 -8.55 -9.67 -5.33
N GLU A 97 -9.23 -8.66 -5.86
CA GLU A 97 -8.91 -8.04 -7.15
C GLU A 97 -7.53 -7.36 -7.13
N LEU A 98 -7.22 -6.62 -6.06
CA LEU A 98 -5.89 -6.05 -5.84
C LEU A 98 -4.82 -7.14 -5.86
N TYR A 99 -4.99 -8.19 -5.06
CA TYR A 99 -4.02 -9.27 -4.95
C TYR A 99 -3.74 -9.95 -6.30
N ASN A 100 -4.79 -10.33 -7.01
CA ASN A 100 -4.66 -11.01 -8.31
C ASN A 100 -4.06 -10.10 -9.38
N SER A 101 -4.46 -8.83 -9.42
CA SER A 101 -3.91 -7.86 -10.38
C SER A 101 -2.44 -7.57 -10.11
N ASP A 102 -2.02 -7.51 -8.85
CA ASP A 102 -0.62 -7.27 -8.49
C ASP A 102 0.25 -8.49 -8.84
N ILE A 103 -0.21 -9.72 -8.61
CA ILE A 103 0.46 -10.94 -9.08
C ILE A 103 0.67 -10.90 -10.60
N ALA A 104 -0.40 -10.60 -11.35
CA ALA A 104 -0.34 -10.55 -12.80
C ALA A 104 0.65 -9.47 -13.28
N ARG A 105 0.62 -8.29 -12.65
CA ARG A 105 1.54 -7.18 -12.95
C ARG A 105 2.99 -7.57 -12.67
N TRP A 106 3.29 -8.12 -11.50
CA TRP A 106 4.65 -8.46 -11.12
C TRP A 106 5.24 -9.60 -11.95
N LYS A 107 4.43 -10.56 -12.39
CA LYS A 107 4.86 -11.57 -13.36
C LYS A 107 5.44 -10.92 -14.62
N VAL A 108 4.72 -9.97 -15.21
CA VAL A 108 5.18 -9.24 -16.40
C VAL A 108 6.49 -8.47 -16.13
N VAL A 109 6.60 -7.84 -14.96
CA VAL A 109 7.81 -7.10 -14.58
C VAL A 109 9.01 -8.04 -14.45
N ILE A 110 8.85 -9.14 -13.70
CA ILE A 110 9.89 -10.15 -13.47
C ILE A 110 10.37 -10.74 -14.80
N ASP A 111 9.45 -11.15 -15.67
CA ASP A 111 9.77 -11.74 -16.97
C ASP A 111 10.55 -10.75 -17.86
N LYS A 112 10.09 -9.50 -17.94
CA LYS A 112 10.75 -8.46 -18.75
C LYS A 112 12.12 -8.06 -18.21
N ALA A 113 12.24 -7.96 -16.89
CA ALA A 113 13.48 -7.57 -16.23
C ALA A 113 14.45 -8.75 -16.03
N LYS A 114 14.04 -9.97 -16.40
CA LYS A 114 14.81 -11.21 -16.23
C LYS A 114 15.28 -11.42 -14.79
N ILE A 115 14.42 -11.06 -13.83
CA ILE A 115 14.71 -11.20 -12.40
C ILE A 115 14.59 -12.67 -12.02
N LYS A 116 15.57 -13.17 -11.26
CA LYS A 116 15.54 -14.50 -10.66
C LYS A 116 15.75 -14.34 -9.15
N LEU A 117 15.01 -15.13 -8.37
CA LEU A 117 15.49 -15.50 -7.04
C LEU A 117 16.64 -16.49 -7.24
N ASP A 118 17.66 -16.33 -6.42
CA ASP A 118 18.85 -17.17 -6.35
C ASP A 118 18.52 -18.66 -6.11
#